data_AF-A0AAV9FRX5-F1
#
_entry.id   AF-A0AAV9FRX5-F1
#
_cell.length_a   1.000
_cell.length_b   1.000
_cell.length_c   1.000
_cell.angle_alpha   90.00
_cell.angle_beta   90.00
_cell.angle_gamma   90.00
#
_symmetry.space_group_name_H-M   'P 1'
#
loop_
_entity.id
_entity.type
_entity.pdbx_description
1 polymer ?
#
loop_
_entity_poly.entity_id
_entity_poly.type
_entity_poly.pdbx_seq_one_letter_code
_entity_poly.pdbx_strand_id
1 'polypeptide(L)'
;MNQKLFQSIEGKKKELDRLRPLSKSILEKLREQFFLEWTYNSNAIEGNTLSLHETDLVLRQGITIGNKSLREHFEVLNHKEGIDFIENTIKKKKDISIDLIREIHGLILKNIDDEEAGVFRRTNVRITGASHIPPNAAKVYDLIQELVEWFYRNKKKISVPELASWFHYKLVFIHPFIDGNGRTARLLMNLILMREGYPPAVIMHLDRKKYYRVFKEADRGKPEDFLDFVGRSIERSLIIYLNSLKQDTSKGKQGYISLKEATKHCDYSLEYLSFLARTGKLSAVKFNRNWMTTISAVETYIEEINPKKK
;
A
#
# COMPACT_ATOMS: atom_id res chain seq x y z
N MET A 1 13.54 11.81 -9.22
CA MET A 1 13.66 10.37 -8.86
C MET A 1 14.85 9.75 -9.61
N ASN A 2 15.52 8.74 -9.02
CA ASN A 2 16.57 7.98 -9.67
C ASN A 2 16.09 7.39 -11.01
N GLN A 3 16.86 7.60 -12.07
CA GLN A 3 16.45 7.24 -13.43
C GLN A 3 16.22 5.74 -13.62
N LYS A 4 17.01 4.86 -12.99
CA LYS A 4 16.83 3.41 -13.09
C LYS A 4 15.53 2.97 -12.41
N LEU A 5 15.24 3.52 -11.22
CA LEU A 5 14.00 3.25 -10.50
C LEU A 5 12.80 3.74 -11.32
N PHE A 6 12.87 4.96 -11.87
CA PHE A 6 11.83 5.52 -12.71
C PHE A 6 11.54 4.64 -13.93
N GLN A 7 12.57 4.23 -14.68
CA GLN A 7 12.43 3.33 -15.83
C GLN A 7 11.81 1.98 -15.44
N SER A 8 12.17 1.46 -14.27
CA SER A 8 11.60 0.21 -13.74
C SER A 8 10.10 0.33 -13.43
N ILE A 9 9.68 1.43 -12.81
CA ILE A 9 8.27 1.74 -12.53
C ILE A 9 7.48 1.87 -13.83
N GLU A 10 7.98 2.66 -14.79
CA GLU A 10 7.31 2.87 -16.07
C GLU A 10 7.19 1.59 -16.89
N GLY A 11 8.25 0.76 -16.91
CA GLY A 11 8.21 -0.54 -17.57
C GLY A 11 7.14 -1.46 -17.00
N LYS A 12 7.07 -1.57 -15.66
CA LYS A 12 6.06 -2.40 -14.97
C LYS A 12 4.65 -1.84 -15.11
N LYS A 13 4.49 -0.51 -15.11
CA LYS A 13 3.21 0.14 -15.38
C LYS A 13 2.70 -0.20 -16.77
N LYS A 14 3.55 -0.11 -17.79
CA LYS A 14 3.22 -0.51 -19.17
C LYS A 14 2.86 -2.00 -19.26
N GLU A 15 3.58 -2.89 -18.57
CA GLU A 15 3.24 -4.31 -18.49
C GLU A 15 1.85 -4.52 -17.87
N LEU A 16 1.56 -3.84 -16.75
CA LEU A 16 0.27 -3.93 -16.08
C LEU A 16 -0.87 -3.39 -16.96
N ASP A 17 -0.64 -2.29 -17.68
CA ASP A 17 -1.62 -1.69 -18.59
C ASP A 17 -1.96 -2.63 -19.75
N ARG A 18 -0.98 -3.36 -20.28
CA ARG A 18 -1.20 -4.37 -21.34
C ARG A 18 -2.05 -5.55 -20.89
N LEU A 19 -2.05 -5.86 -19.59
CA LEU A 19 -2.83 -6.95 -19.02
C LEU A 19 -4.28 -6.54 -18.70
N ARG A 20 -4.64 -5.26 -18.87
CA ARG A 20 -6.00 -4.76 -18.60
C ARG A 20 -6.97 -5.02 -19.76
N PRO A 21 -8.29 -5.18 -19.49
CA PRO A 21 -8.93 -5.15 -18.17
C PRO A 21 -8.63 -6.40 -17.34
N LEU A 22 -8.41 -6.23 -16.04
CA LEU A 22 -8.21 -7.35 -15.12
C LEU A 22 -9.56 -7.99 -14.77
N SER A 23 -9.58 -9.29 -14.51
CA SER A 23 -10.82 -9.97 -14.12
C SER A 23 -11.35 -9.44 -12.78
N LYS A 24 -12.68 -9.43 -12.61
CA LYS A 24 -13.33 -8.92 -11.39
C LYS A 24 -12.82 -9.63 -10.13
N SER A 25 -12.71 -10.96 -10.18
CA SER A 25 -12.22 -11.76 -9.04
C SER A 25 -10.78 -11.42 -8.65
N ILE A 26 -9.90 -11.18 -9.63
CA ILE A 26 -8.52 -10.75 -9.35
C ILE A 26 -8.50 -9.37 -8.73
N LEU A 27 -9.30 -8.44 -9.26
CA LEU A 27 -9.40 -7.08 -8.72
C LEU A 27 -9.91 -7.08 -7.28
N GLU A 28 -10.93 -7.89 -6.97
CA GLU A 28 -11.45 -8.04 -5.60
C GLU A 28 -10.38 -8.61 -4.66
N LYS A 29 -9.67 -9.66 -5.06
CA LYS A 29 -8.58 -10.25 -4.25
C LYS A 29 -7.45 -9.26 -4.00
N LEU A 30 -6.99 -8.56 -5.05
CA LEU A 30 -5.96 -7.53 -4.94
C LEU A 30 -6.42 -6.38 -4.06
N ARG A 31 -7.67 -5.92 -4.24
CA ARG A 31 -8.25 -4.87 -3.40
C ARG A 31 -8.26 -5.29 -1.94
N GLU A 32 -8.75 -6.48 -1.61
CA GLU A 32 -8.77 -6.97 -0.23
C GLU A 32 -7.38 -7.06 0.41
N GLN A 33 -6.39 -7.57 -0.33
CA GLN A 33 -5.02 -7.68 0.15
C GLN A 33 -4.41 -6.30 0.43
N PHE A 34 -4.52 -5.37 -0.52
CA PHE A 34 -3.95 -4.03 -0.38
C PHE A 34 -4.69 -3.19 0.65
N PHE A 35 -6.00 -3.34 0.74
CA PHE A 35 -6.84 -2.59 1.64
C PHE A 35 -6.46 -2.80 3.12
N LEU A 36 -6.26 -4.05 3.52
CA LEU A 36 -5.84 -4.40 4.88
C LEU A 36 -4.43 -3.88 5.18
N GLU A 37 -3.47 -4.20 4.31
CA GLU A 37 -2.06 -3.79 4.47
C GLU A 37 -1.92 -2.27 4.49
N TRP A 38 -2.65 -1.56 3.63
CA TRP A 38 -2.61 -0.11 3.57
C TRP A 38 -3.14 0.51 4.87
N THR A 39 -4.30 0.04 5.34
CA THR A 39 -4.91 0.54 6.58
C THR A 39 -4.03 0.28 7.79
N TYR A 40 -3.52 -0.95 7.93
CA TYR A 40 -2.61 -1.31 9.01
C TYR A 40 -1.34 -0.46 8.99
N ASN A 41 -0.60 -0.46 7.87
CA ASN A 41 0.70 0.20 7.83
C ASN A 41 0.58 1.73 7.98
N SER A 42 -0.46 2.34 7.39
CA SER A 42 -0.68 3.79 7.48
C SER A 42 -0.95 4.24 8.91
N ASN A 43 -1.73 3.48 9.69
CA ASN A 43 -2.00 3.80 11.09
C ASN A 43 -0.81 3.46 12.01
N ALA A 44 -0.12 2.34 11.79
CA ALA A 44 1.05 1.94 12.57
C ALA A 44 2.23 2.94 12.43
N ILE A 45 2.37 3.62 11.28
CA ILE A 45 3.34 4.72 11.09
C ILE A 45 3.07 5.88 12.06
N GLU A 46 1.80 6.17 12.35
CA GLU A 46 1.38 7.23 13.27
C GLU A 46 1.36 6.77 14.75
N GLY A 47 1.59 5.48 15.01
CA GLY A 47 1.70 4.94 16.37
C GLY A 47 0.52 4.11 16.85
N ASN A 48 -0.46 3.81 15.99
CA ASN A 48 -1.48 2.82 16.29
C ASN A 48 -0.84 1.45 16.58
N THR A 49 -1.30 0.78 17.64
CA THR A 49 -0.66 -0.44 18.16
C THR A 49 -1.40 -1.71 17.80
N LEU A 50 -2.52 -1.64 17.07
CA LEU A 50 -3.18 -2.84 16.56
C LEU A 50 -2.24 -3.58 15.61
N SER A 51 -2.11 -4.88 15.79
CA SER A 51 -1.43 -5.78 14.86
C SER A 51 -2.22 -5.92 13.55
N LEU A 52 -1.58 -6.48 12.52
CA LEU A 52 -2.25 -6.75 11.24
C LEU A 52 -3.48 -7.66 11.42
N HIS A 53 -3.38 -8.67 12.28
CA HIS A 53 -4.50 -9.58 12.56
C HIS A 53 -5.64 -8.88 13.31
N GLU A 54 -5.31 -8.11 14.35
CA GLU A 54 -6.31 -7.31 15.08
C GLU A 54 -7.00 -6.29 14.16
N THR A 55 -6.23 -5.64 13.28
CA THR A 55 -6.78 -4.72 12.26
C THR A 55 -7.76 -5.46 11.33
N ASP A 56 -7.44 -6.67 10.89
CA ASP A 56 -8.34 -7.49 10.07
C ASP A 56 -9.65 -7.84 10.79
N LEU A 57 -9.55 -8.22 12.07
CA LEU A 57 -10.71 -8.49 12.92
C LEU A 57 -11.63 -7.27 13.05
N VAL A 58 -11.07 -6.09 13.30
CA VAL A 58 -11.83 -4.83 13.37
C VAL A 58 -12.52 -4.55 12.04
N LEU A 59 -11.81 -4.68 10.92
CA LEU A 59 -12.31 -4.31 9.59
C LEU A 59 -13.36 -5.28 9.04
N ARG A 60 -13.20 -6.58 9.27
CA ARG A 60 -14.04 -7.63 8.67
C ARG A 60 -15.14 -8.13 9.59
N GLN A 61 -14.89 -8.18 10.89
CA GLN A 61 -15.85 -8.71 11.86
C GLN A 61 -16.51 -7.62 12.70
N GLY A 62 -16.00 -6.38 12.64
CA GLY A 62 -16.57 -5.26 13.39
C GLY A 62 -16.41 -5.40 14.91
N ILE A 63 -15.43 -6.18 15.36
CA ILE A 63 -15.19 -6.44 16.78
C ILE A 63 -14.20 -5.45 17.38
N THR A 64 -14.33 -5.19 18.68
CA THR A 64 -13.35 -4.44 19.46
C THR A 64 -12.30 -5.36 20.07
N ILE A 65 -11.07 -4.89 20.12
CA ILE A 65 -9.89 -5.58 20.64
C ILE A 65 -9.62 -5.08 22.07
N GLY A 66 -9.53 -6.02 23.01
CA GLY A 66 -9.23 -5.70 24.40
C GLY A 66 -7.86 -5.03 24.56
N ASN A 67 -7.74 -4.15 25.56
CA ASN A 67 -6.53 -3.37 25.87
C ASN A 67 -6.06 -2.42 24.74
N LYS A 68 -6.94 -2.08 23.80
CA LYS A 68 -6.69 -1.09 22.75
C LYS A 68 -7.69 0.05 22.90
N SER A 69 -7.24 1.27 22.64
CA SER A 69 -8.11 2.45 22.81
C SER A 69 -9.20 2.47 21.74
N LEU A 70 -10.37 3.05 22.04
CA LEU A 70 -11.41 3.27 21.02
C LEU A 70 -10.89 4.13 19.87
N ARG A 71 -10.02 5.10 20.17
CA ARG A 71 -9.33 5.90 19.17
C ARG A 71 -8.61 5.04 18.15
N GLU A 72 -7.81 4.05 18.56
CA GLU A 72 -7.10 3.17 17.62
C GLU A 72 -8.04 2.38 16.69
N HIS A 73 -9.22 2.00 17.18
CA HIS A 73 -10.24 1.35 16.35
C HIS A 73 -10.84 2.32 15.34
N PHE A 74 -11.18 3.54 15.78
CA PHE A 74 -11.67 4.58 14.88
C PHE A 74 -10.63 4.93 13.83
N GLU A 75 -9.34 5.00 14.15
CA GLU A 75 -8.29 5.26 13.16
C GLU A 75 -8.24 4.19 12.04
N VAL A 76 -8.47 2.92 12.40
CA VAL A 76 -8.57 1.81 11.44
C VAL A 76 -9.82 1.96 10.56
N LEU A 77 -10.98 2.21 11.17
CA LEU A 77 -12.26 2.35 10.46
C LEU A 77 -12.29 3.61 9.58
N ASN A 78 -11.76 4.72 10.06
CA ASN A 78 -11.68 6.00 9.34
C ASN A 78 -10.76 5.92 8.14
N HIS A 79 -9.61 5.25 8.29
CA HIS A 79 -8.72 5.04 7.16
C HIS A 79 -9.37 4.13 6.11
N LYS A 80 -10.17 3.14 6.53
CA LYS A 80 -10.99 2.33 5.62
C LYS A 80 -11.97 3.17 4.82
N GLU A 81 -12.74 4.00 5.52
CA GLU A 81 -13.71 4.93 4.94
C GLU A 81 -13.02 5.90 3.98
N GLY A 82 -11.81 6.38 4.33
CA GLY A 82 -10.97 7.21 3.48
C GLY A 82 -10.56 6.52 2.17
N ILE A 83 -10.21 5.23 2.19
CA ILE A 83 -9.91 4.46 0.97
C ILE A 83 -11.16 4.32 0.09
N ASP A 84 -12.30 3.94 0.68
CA ASP A 84 -13.56 3.83 -0.05
C ASP A 84 -13.96 5.18 -0.67
N PHE A 85 -13.73 6.27 0.05
CA PHE A 85 -14.00 7.64 -0.41
C PHE A 85 -13.12 8.05 -1.61
N ILE A 86 -11.81 7.79 -1.59
CA ILE A 86 -10.94 8.13 -2.73
C ILE A 86 -11.26 7.26 -3.95
N GLU A 87 -11.64 5.99 -3.78
CA GLU A 87 -12.11 5.15 -4.89
C GLU A 87 -13.37 5.72 -5.53
N ASN A 88 -14.33 6.19 -4.71
CA ASN A 88 -15.54 6.86 -5.19
C ASN A 88 -15.23 8.20 -5.88
N THR A 89 -14.26 8.95 -5.35
CA THR A 89 -13.77 10.22 -5.93
C THR A 89 -13.22 10.00 -7.34
N ILE A 90 -12.46 8.91 -7.56
CA ILE A 90 -11.97 8.52 -8.88
C ILE A 90 -13.12 8.17 -9.82
N LYS A 91 -14.07 7.34 -9.38
CA LYS A 91 -15.26 6.96 -10.19
C LYS A 91 -16.07 8.18 -10.62
N LYS A 92 -16.26 9.14 -9.71
CA LYS A 92 -16.98 10.40 -9.96
C LYS A 92 -16.14 11.46 -10.69
N LYS A 93 -14.87 11.19 -10.98
CA LYS A 93 -13.92 12.13 -11.60
C LYS A 93 -13.86 13.50 -10.90
N LYS A 94 -13.99 13.51 -9.56
CA LYS A 94 -13.90 14.74 -8.77
C LYS A 94 -12.49 15.31 -8.83
N ASP A 95 -12.37 16.62 -8.98
CA ASP A 95 -11.10 17.33 -9.01
C ASP A 95 -10.42 17.38 -7.64
N ILE A 96 -9.09 17.51 -7.62
CA ILE A 96 -8.34 17.71 -6.38
C ILE A 96 -8.47 19.18 -6.00
N SER A 97 -9.20 19.48 -4.94
CA SER A 97 -9.44 20.83 -4.44
C SER A 97 -9.10 20.94 -2.96
N ILE A 98 -9.08 22.17 -2.44
CA ILE A 98 -8.97 22.44 -1.00
C ILE A 98 -10.08 21.68 -0.24
N ASP A 99 -11.31 21.71 -0.75
CA ASP A 99 -12.45 21.02 -0.14
C ASP A 99 -12.25 19.50 -0.14
N LEU A 100 -11.73 18.91 -1.22
CA LEU A 100 -11.45 17.47 -1.25
C LEU A 100 -10.41 17.08 -0.18
N ILE A 101 -9.36 17.91 0.00
CA ILE A 101 -8.34 17.68 1.03
C ILE A 101 -8.99 17.71 2.42
N ARG A 102 -9.89 18.67 2.66
CA ARG A 102 -10.64 18.79 3.93
C ARG A 102 -11.64 17.65 4.12
N GLU A 103 -12.34 17.21 3.08
CA GLU A 103 -13.26 16.06 3.11
C GLU A 103 -12.50 14.79 3.52
N ILE A 104 -11.35 14.51 2.90
CA ILE A 104 -10.52 13.35 3.25
C ILE A 104 -10.03 13.45 4.70
N HIS A 105 -9.55 14.62 5.12
CA HIS A 105 -9.11 14.81 6.51
C HIS A 105 -10.25 14.68 7.51
N GLY A 106 -11.45 15.17 7.18
CA GLY A 106 -12.65 15.03 7.99
C GLY A 106 -12.99 13.58 8.28
N LEU A 107 -12.88 12.70 7.27
CA LEU A 107 -13.03 11.26 7.47
C LEU A 107 -11.95 10.68 8.39
N ILE A 108 -10.71 11.15 8.29
CA ILE A 108 -9.60 10.65 9.11
C ILE A 108 -9.79 10.93 10.61
N LEU A 109 -10.35 12.08 10.98
CA LEU A 109 -10.57 12.46 12.40
C LEU A 109 -12.00 12.23 12.91
N LYS A 110 -12.90 11.71 12.09
CA LYS A 110 -14.28 11.38 12.48
C LYS A 110 -14.32 10.48 13.73
N ASN A 111 -15.13 10.81 14.72
CA ASN A 111 -15.21 10.12 16.03
C ASN A 111 -13.88 10.08 16.83
N ILE A 112 -12.89 10.87 16.43
CA ILE A 112 -11.61 11.02 17.12
C ILE A 112 -11.49 12.44 17.66
N ASP A 113 -11.71 13.43 16.79
CA ASP A 113 -11.72 14.86 17.10
C ASP A 113 -12.59 15.56 16.05
N ASP A 114 -13.91 15.52 16.27
CA ASP A 114 -14.90 16.02 15.30
C ASP A 114 -14.86 17.55 15.13
N GLU A 115 -14.35 18.29 16.12
CA GLU A 115 -14.20 19.75 16.05
C GLU A 115 -13.06 20.17 15.12
N GLU A 116 -12.01 19.35 15.02
CA GLU A 116 -10.84 19.57 14.17
C GLU A 116 -10.92 18.78 12.84
N ALA A 117 -11.92 17.93 12.68
CA ALA A 117 -12.15 17.14 11.48
C ALA A 117 -12.39 18.03 10.23
N GLY A 118 -11.47 17.96 9.26
CA GLY A 118 -11.50 18.77 8.05
C GLY A 118 -11.25 20.28 8.27
N VAL A 119 -10.77 20.69 9.45
CA VAL A 119 -10.52 22.10 9.80
C VAL A 119 -9.02 22.39 9.80
N PHE A 120 -8.60 23.41 9.05
CA PHE A 120 -7.19 23.85 9.10
C PHE A 120 -6.85 24.42 10.47
N ARG A 121 -5.64 24.09 10.94
CA ARG A 121 -5.19 24.52 12.26
C ARG A 121 -5.16 26.05 12.36
N ARG A 122 -5.63 26.55 13.49
CA ARG A 122 -5.62 27.99 13.84
C ARG A 122 -4.37 28.41 14.61
N THR A 123 -3.60 27.42 15.08
CA THR A 123 -2.43 27.61 15.93
C THR A 123 -1.19 26.98 15.30
N ASN A 124 -0.03 27.45 15.73
CA ASN A 124 1.24 26.86 15.33
C ASN A 124 1.45 25.52 16.05
N VAL A 125 1.97 24.54 15.33
CA VAL A 125 2.19 23.18 15.84
C VAL A 125 3.66 22.81 15.74
N ARG A 126 4.08 21.84 16.54
CA ARG A 126 5.35 21.15 16.40
C ARG A 126 5.09 19.67 16.16
N ILE A 127 5.85 19.10 15.24
CA ILE A 127 5.78 17.68 14.93
C ILE A 127 6.75 16.97 15.87
N THR A 128 6.22 16.14 16.77
CA THR A 128 7.04 15.39 17.74
C THR A 128 8.11 14.57 17.02
N GLY A 129 9.38 14.82 17.35
CA GLY A 129 10.52 14.10 16.77
C GLY A 129 10.98 14.60 15.39
N ALA A 130 10.35 15.62 14.81
CA ALA A 130 10.85 16.27 13.60
C ALA A 130 11.67 17.52 13.92
N SER A 131 12.71 17.79 13.13
CA SER A 131 13.44 19.07 13.17
C SER A 131 12.73 20.18 12.38
N HIS A 132 11.81 19.79 11.50
CA HIS A 132 11.02 20.71 10.69
C HIS A 132 10.01 21.46 11.56
N ILE A 133 9.94 22.77 11.36
CA ILE A 133 8.93 23.63 11.97
C ILE A 133 7.94 23.99 10.87
N PRO A 134 6.68 23.54 10.95
CA PRO A 134 5.66 23.88 9.97
C PRO A 134 5.47 25.40 9.83
N PRO A 135 4.99 25.87 8.66
CA PRO A 135 4.68 27.28 8.43
C PRO A 135 3.72 27.87 9.47
N ASN A 136 3.65 29.19 9.55
CA ASN A 136 2.68 29.86 10.43
C ASN A 136 1.24 29.46 10.05
N ALA A 137 0.38 29.19 11.04
CA ALA A 137 -1.03 28.84 10.86
C ALA A 137 -1.78 29.80 9.93
N ALA A 138 -1.52 31.11 10.03
CA ALA A 138 -2.16 32.12 9.20
C ALA A 138 -1.87 31.97 7.69
N LYS A 139 -0.79 31.27 7.31
CA LYS A 139 -0.41 31.01 5.91
C LYS A 139 -0.91 29.68 5.38
N VAL A 140 -1.52 28.83 6.21
CA VAL A 140 -1.86 27.45 5.83
C VAL A 140 -2.81 27.42 4.64
N TYR A 141 -3.85 28.27 4.63
CA TYR A 141 -4.82 28.31 3.53
C TYR A 141 -4.13 28.64 2.20
N ASP A 142 -3.35 29.72 2.17
CA ASP A 142 -2.62 30.17 0.97
C ASP A 142 -1.66 29.09 0.46
N LEU A 143 -0.92 28.44 1.36
CA LEU A 143 0.02 27.37 0.99
C LEU A 143 -0.68 26.13 0.44
N ILE A 144 -1.88 25.78 0.95
CA ILE A 144 -2.67 24.68 0.39
C ILE A 144 -3.25 25.07 -0.97
N GLN A 145 -3.68 26.31 -1.14
CA GLN A 145 -4.09 26.83 -2.45
C GLN A 145 -2.93 26.75 -3.45
N GLU A 146 -1.73 27.22 -3.08
CA GLU A 146 -0.52 27.12 -3.89
C GLU A 146 -0.15 25.68 -4.22
N LEU A 147 -0.35 24.74 -3.29
CA LEU A 147 -0.14 23.30 -3.53
C LEU A 147 -1.09 22.76 -4.60
N VAL A 148 -2.38 23.11 -4.53
CA VAL A 148 -3.37 22.71 -5.54
C VAL A 148 -3.02 23.32 -6.90
N GLU A 149 -2.71 24.61 -6.96
CA GLU A 149 -2.28 25.27 -8.19
C GLU A 149 -0.98 24.66 -8.76
N TRP A 150 -0.01 24.35 -7.89
CA TRP A 150 1.20 23.63 -8.27
C TRP A 150 0.88 22.26 -8.87
N PHE A 151 -0.05 21.50 -8.29
CA PHE A 151 -0.47 20.21 -8.82
C PHE A 151 -1.00 20.36 -10.25
N TYR A 152 -1.94 21.27 -10.50
CA TYR A 152 -2.52 21.47 -11.83
C TYR A 152 -1.50 21.99 -12.86
N ARG A 153 -0.56 22.85 -12.45
CA ARG A 153 0.53 23.32 -13.32
C ARG A 153 1.51 22.22 -13.72
N ASN A 154 1.69 21.19 -12.87
CA ASN A 154 2.71 20.16 -13.05
C ASN A 154 2.17 18.79 -13.49
N LYS A 155 0.86 18.51 -13.35
CA LYS A 155 0.28 17.19 -13.64
C LYS A 155 0.49 16.66 -15.05
N LYS A 156 0.82 17.53 -16.01
CA LYS A 156 1.18 17.17 -17.40
C LYS A 156 2.67 17.34 -17.74
N LYS A 157 3.48 17.84 -16.79
CA LYS A 157 4.89 18.20 -17.00
C LYS A 157 5.86 17.22 -16.34
N ILE A 158 5.44 16.61 -15.23
CA ILE A 158 6.24 15.62 -14.50
C ILE A 158 5.52 14.28 -14.48
N SER A 159 6.27 13.21 -14.23
CA SER A 159 5.72 11.87 -14.18
C SER A 159 4.75 11.68 -13.01
N VAL A 160 3.78 10.77 -13.15
CA VAL A 160 2.79 10.49 -12.09
C VAL A 160 3.45 10.04 -10.77
N PRO A 161 4.44 9.13 -10.75
CA PRO A 161 5.14 8.76 -9.53
C PRO A 161 5.78 9.95 -8.82
N GLU A 162 6.40 10.87 -9.56
CA GLU A 162 7.02 12.07 -9.00
C GLU A 162 5.97 13.08 -8.53
N LEU A 163 4.91 13.28 -9.30
CA LEU A 163 3.79 14.17 -8.94
C LEU A 163 3.17 13.75 -7.61
N ALA A 164 2.86 12.45 -7.45
CA ALA A 164 2.29 11.91 -6.22
C ALA A 164 3.26 12.06 -5.03
N SER A 165 4.54 11.76 -5.25
CA SER A 165 5.59 11.89 -4.22
C SER A 165 5.76 13.35 -3.77
N TRP A 166 5.83 14.29 -4.70
CA TRP A 166 5.93 15.71 -4.38
C TRP A 166 4.69 16.25 -3.69
N PHE A 167 3.51 15.86 -4.14
CA PHE A 167 2.26 16.28 -3.49
C PHE A 167 2.22 15.80 -2.04
N HIS A 168 2.59 14.54 -1.80
CA HIS A 168 2.73 13.99 -0.46
C HIS A 168 3.71 14.81 0.38
N TYR A 169 4.93 15.03 -0.12
CA TYR A 169 5.96 15.77 0.60
C TYR A 169 5.48 17.17 0.98
N LYS A 170 4.96 17.93 0.01
CA LYS A 170 4.50 19.31 0.20
C LYS A 170 3.36 19.40 1.21
N LEU A 171 2.40 18.48 1.18
CA LEU A 171 1.29 18.48 2.15
C LEU A 171 1.79 18.25 3.58
N VAL A 172 2.69 17.28 3.78
CA VAL A 172 3.28 17.00 5.09
C VAL A 172 4.15 18.16 5.57
N PHE A 173 4.87 18.82 4.67
CA PHE A 173 5.67 20.00 4.96
C PHE A 173 4.82 21.19 5.44
N ILE A 174 3.68 21.45 4.77
CA ILE A 174 2.73 22.51 5.16
C ILE A 174 2.08 22.17 6.52
N HIS A 175 1.79 20.89 6.75
CA HIS A 175 1.16 20.37 7.96
C HIS A 175 -0.13 21.13 8.32
N PRO A 176 -1.15 21.11 7.43
CA PRO A 176 -2.30 22.01 7.52
C PRO A 176 -3.27 21.74 8.68
N PHE A 177 -3.24 20.55 9.28
CA PHE A 177 -4.18 20.12 10.31
C PHE A 177 -3.49 19.96 11.68
N ILE A 178 -4.27 19.90 12.77
CA ILE A 178 -3.72 19.69 14.12
C ILE A 178 -3.16 18.27 14.30
N ASP A 179 -3.77 17.29 13.64
CA ASP A 179 -3.39 15.88 13.59
C ASP A 179 -3.83 15.28 12.23
N GLY A 180 -3.58 14.01 11.94
CA GLY A 180 -4.10 13.32 10.75
C GLY A 180 -3.36 13.65 9.44
N ASN A 181 -2.38 14.55 9.48
CA ASN A 181 -1.63 15.02 8.31
C ASN A 181 -0.97 13.88 7.51
N GLY A 182 -0.28 12.95 8.19
CA GLY A 182 0.41 11.84 7.53
C GLY A 182 -0.55 10.89 6.81
N ARG A 183 -1.65 10.50 7.45
CA ARG A 183 -2.69 9.63 6.88
C ARG A 183 -3.36 10.29 5.68
N THR A 184 -3.71 11.56 5.80
CA THR A 184 -4.30 12.36 4.71
C THR A 184 -3.35 12.48 3.53
N ALA A 185 -2.06 12.74 3.77
CA ALA A 185 -1.04 12.81 2.71
C ALA A 185 -0.88 11.50 1.94
N ARG A 186 -0.88 10.36 2.65
CA ARG A 186 -0.79 9.03 2.01
C ARG A 186 -2.04 8.68 1.21
N LEU A 187 -3.24 9.05 1.69
CA LEU A 187 -4.48 8.90 0.93
C LEU A 187 -4.48 9.75 -0.35
N LEU A 188 -4.09 11.03 -0.26
CA LEU A 188 -4.01 11.92 -1.43
C LEU A 188 -2.94 11.50 -2.44
N MET A 189 -1.78 11.04 -1.96
CA MET A 189 -0.75 10.43 -2.80
C MET A 189 -1.31 9.26 -3.62
N ASN A 190 -2.02 8.35 -2.96
CA ASN A 190 -2.61 7.20 -3.63
C ASN A 190 -3.82 7.55 -4.49
N LEU A 191 -4.58 8.60 -4.16
CA LEU A 191 -5.61 9.14 -5.05
C LEU A 191 -4.99 9.59 -6.39
N ILE A 192 -3.85 10.28 -6.36
CA ILE A 192 -3.13 10.72 -7.57
C ILE A 192 -2.66 9.50 -8.38
N LEU A 193 -2.04 8.53 -7.73
CA LEU A 193 -1.54 7.31 -8.37
C LEU A 193 -2.68 6.50 -9.01
N MET A 194 -3.73 6.22 -8.24
CA MET A 194 -4.85 5.36 -8.66
C MET A 194 -5.67 6.00 -9.77
N ARG A 195 -5.78 7.34 -9.80
CA ARG A 195 -6.45 8.06 -10.90
C ARG A 195 -5.79 7.82 -12.26
N GLU A 196 -4.48 7.61 -12.28
CA GLU A 196 -3.68 7.32 -13.49
C GLU A 196 -3.43 5.81 -13.66
N GLY A 197 -4.19 4.98 -12.93
CA GLY A 197 -4.14 3.53 -13.02
C GLY A 197 -2.92 2.89 -12.38
N TYR A 198 -2.19 3.56 -11.49
CA TYR A 198 -1.20 2.87 -10.66
C TYR A 198 -1.90 2.16 -9.50
N PRO A 199 -1.36 1.03 -9.00
CA PRO A 199 -1.80 0.48 -7.73
C PRO A 199 -1.46 1.42 -6.58
N PRO A 200 -2.17 1.34 -5.43
CA PRO A 200 -1.82 2.15 -4.27
C PRO A 200 -0.41 1.78 -3.77
N ALA A 201 0.40 2.80 -3.48
CA ALA A 201 1.69 2.64 -2.85
C ALA A 201 1.49 2.51 -1.33
N VAL A 202 1.79 1.33 -0.78
CA VAL A 202 1.76 1.08 0.67
C VAL A 202 3.16 1.33 1.23
N ILE A 203 3.30 2.32 2.10
CA ILE A 203 4.53 2.55 2.86
C ILE A 203 4.49 1.64 4.09
N MET A 204 5.50 0.79 4.29
CA MET A 204 5.49 -0.18 5.40
C MET A 204 5.84 0.52 6.72
N HIS A 205 5.16 0.15 7.79
CA HIS A 205 5.49 0.63 9.13
C HIS A 205 6.90 0.21 9.58
N LEU A 206 7.42 -0.93 9.09
CA LEU A 206 8.80 -1.35 9.31
C LEU A 206 9.81 -0.34 8.75
N ASP A 207 9.43 0.40 7.70
CA ASP A 207 10.24 1.45 7.09
C ASP A 207 10.05 2.81 7.77
N ARG A 208 9.27 2.93 8.87
CA ARG A 208 8.94 4.20 9.55
C ARG A 208 10.17 5.06 9.85
N LYS A 209 11.25 4.47 10.38
CA LYS A 209 12.49 5.20 10.66
C LYS A 209 13.13 5.77 9.38
N LYS A 210 13.11 4.98 8.29
CA LYS A 210 13.64 5.39 6.99
C LYS A 210 12.77 6.49 6.38
N TYR A 211 11.45 6.36 6.46
CA TYR A 211 10.47 7.34 5.99
C TYR A 211 10.68 8.72 6.63
N TYR A 212 10.77 8.80 7.96
CA TYR A 212 11.06 10.06 8.64
C TYR A 212 12.46 10.60 8.34
N ARG A 213 13.45 9.73 8.14
CA ARG A 213 14.80 10.15 7.76
C ARG A 213 14.81 10.80 6.37
N VAL A 214 14.16 10.21 5.36
CA VAL A 214 14.14 10.80 4.01
C VAL A 214 13.33 12.09 3.96
N PHE A 215 12.32 12.25 4.82
CA PHE A 215 11.65 13.54 5.02
C PHE A 215 12.62 14.61 5.53
N LYS A 216 13.38 14.28 6.58
CA LYS A 216 14.37 15.18 7.15
C LYS A 216 15.46 15.58 6.17
N GLU A 217 15.89 14.66 5.30
CA GLU A 217 16.86 14.96 4.24
C GLU A 217 16.22 15.81 3.12
N ALA A 218 14.95 15.59 2.80
CA ALA A 218 14.22 16.45 1.87
C ALA A 218 14.15 17.90 2.35
N ASP A 219 13.88 18.12 3.64
CA ASP A 219 13.89 19.45 4.26
C ASP A 219 15.29 20.11 4.25
N ARG A 220 16.35 19.31 4.10
CA ARG A 220 17.75 19.76 3.97
C ARG A 220 18.19 19.95 2.51
N GLY A 221 17.25 19.93 1.56
CA GLY A 221 17.52 20.14 0.14
C GLY A 221 17.88 18.87 -0.63
N LYS A 222 17.56 17.68 -0.11
CA LYS A 222 17.69 16.40 -0.82
C LYS A 222 16.33 15.70 -1.00
N PRO A 223 15.36 16.33 -1.69
CA PRO A 223 14.02 15.76 -1.87
C PRO A 223 14.03 14.47 -2.68
N GLU A 224 15.11 14.22 -3.42
CA GLU A 224 15.24 13.08 -4.32
C GLU A 224 15.21 11.75 -3.56
N ASP A 225 15.77 11.73 -2.34
CA ASP A 225 15.75 10.57 -1.45
C ASP A 225 14.32 10.21 -1.01
N PHE A 226 13.48 11.24 -0.81
CA PHE A 226 12.06 11.05 -0.50
C PHE A 226 11.30 10.51 -1.72
N LEU A 227 11.54 11.08 -2.90
CA LEU A 227 10.95 10.61 -4.16
C LEU A 227 11.33 9.16 -4.43
N ASP A 228 12.59 8.78 -4.22
CA ASP A 228 13.06 7.41 -4.40
C ASP A 228 12.45 6.45 -3.38
N PHE A 229 12.25 6.89 -2.15
CA PHE A 229 11.58 6.09 -1.13
C PHE A 229 10.13 5.77 -1.51
N VAL A 230 9.36 6.78 -1.94
CA VAL A 230 7.99 6.58 -2.42
C VAL A 230 7.98 5.76 -3.71
N GLY A 231 8.89 6.04 -4.64
CA GLY A 231 9.06 5.30 -5.89
C GLY A 231 9.27 3.80 -5.67
N ARG A 232 10.08 3.40 -4.70
CA ARG A 232 10.26 1.98 -4.33
C ARG A 232 8.98 1.35 -3.77
N SER A 233 8.15 2.12 -3.07
CA SER A 233 6.85 1.66 -2.59
C SER A 233 5.87 1.45 -3.76
N ILE A 234 5.88 2.35 -4.76
CA ILE A 234 5.11 2.21 -6.01
C ILE A 234 5.57 0.98 -6.80
N GLU A 235 6.88 0.82 -6.98
CA GLU A 235 7.47 -0.33 -7.68
C GLU A 235 7.09 -1.65 -7.02
N ARG A 236 7.19 -1.73 -5.68
CA ARG A 236 6.75 -2.91 -4.92
C ARG A 236 5.28 -3.23 -5.18
N SER A 237 4.40 -2.24 -5.14
CA SER A 237 2.97 -2.45 -5.42
C SER A 237 2.74 -2.97 -6.84
N LEU A 238 3.44 -2.43 -7.84
CA LEU A 238 3.37 -2.91 -9.23
C LEU A 238 3.84 -4.37 -9.35
N ILE A 239 4.94 -4.73 -8.69
CA ILE A 239 5.45 -6.11 -8.67
C ILE A 239 4.41 -7.07 -8.08
N ILE A 240 3.78 -6.71 -6.95
CA ILE A 240 2.74 -7.53 -6.34
C ILE A 240 1.57 -7.74 -7.32
N TYR A 241 1.08 -6.66 -7.94
CA TYR A 241 0.01 -6.74 -8.95
C TYR A 241 0.38 -7.68 -10.11
N LEU A 242 1.56 -7.50 -10.70
CA LEU A 242 2.03 -8.32 -11.82
C LEU A 242 2.21 -9.79 -11.43
N ASN A 243 2.73 -10.06 -10.23
CA ASN A 243 2.91 -11.43 -9.75
C ASN A 243 1.57 -12.12 -9.48
N SER A 244 0.59 -11.41 -8.91
CA SER A 244 -0.76 -11.95 -8.73
C SER A 244 -1.42 -12.28 -10.07
N LEU A 245 -1.19 -11.47 -11.10
CA LEU A 245 -1.70 -11.73 -12.45
C LEU A 245 -1.02 -12.93 -13.11
N LYS A 246 0.30 -13.08 -12.94
CA LYS A 246 1.05 -14.23 -13.47
C LYS A 246 0.55 -15.54 -12.86
N GLN A 247 0.35 -15.58 -11.55
CA GLN A 247 -0.22 -16.75 -10.85
C GLN A 247 -1.64 -17.10 -11.32
N ASP A 248 -2.45 -16.11 -11.74
CA ASP A 248 -3.77 -16.36 -12.32
C ASP A 248 -3.72 -16.83 -13.78
N THR A 249 -2.76 -16.36 -14.60
CA THR A 249 -2.53 -16.95 -15.94
C THR A 249 -2.00 -18.37 -15.87
N SER A 250 -1.33 -18.74 -14.76
CA SER A 250 -1.01 -20.12 -14.41
C SER A 250 -2.21 -20.93 -13.94
N LYS A 251 -3.42 -20.37 -13.77
CA LYS A 251 -4.61 -21.20 -13.48
C LYS A 251 -5.12 -22.00 -14.68
N GLY A 252 -4.47 -21.89 -15.84
CA GLY A 252 -4.54 -22.92 -16.88
C GLY A 252 -3.73 -24.18 -16.54
N LYS A 253 -2.65 -24.06 -15.74
CA LYS A 253 -1.78 -25.14 -15.24
C LYS A 253 -0.97 -24.65 -14.01
N GLN A 254 -1.30 -25.13 -12.80
CA GLN A 254 -0.57 -25.02 -11.50
C GLN A 254 -0.98 -23.89 -10.53
N GLY A 255 -1.82 -24.25 -9.55
CA GLY A 255 -1.85 -23.61 -8.24
C GLY A 255 -1.08 -24.44 -7.20
N TYR A 256 -0.68 -23.82 -6.09
CA TYR A 256 -0.17 -24.56 -4.93
C TYR A 256 -1.26 -25.47 -4.37
N ILE A 257 -0.99 -26.76 -4.34
CA ILE A 257 -1.84 -27.81 -3.76
C ILE A 257 -1.23 -28.30 -2.45
N SER A 258 -2.07 -28.81 -1.55
CA SER A 258 -1.58 -29.41 -0.30
C SER A 258 -0.78 -30.69 -0.61
N LEU A 259 0.15 -31.08 0.26
CA LEU A 259 0.83 -32.37 0.07
C LEU A 259 -0.14 -33.55 0.02
N LYS A 260 -1.27 -33.47 0.74
CA LYS A 260 -2.35 -34.49 0.70
C LYS A 260 -3.07 -34.53 -0.65
N GLU A 261 -3.14 -33.41 -1.34
CA GLU A 261 -3.71 -33.32 -2.68
C GLU A 261 -2.70 -33.75 -3.73
N ALA A 262 -1.40 -33.45 -3.51
CA ALA A 262 -0.31 -33.91 -4.36
C ALA A 262 -0.21 -35.45 -4.44
N THR A 263 -0.55 -36.19 -3.38
CA THR A 263 -0.61 -37.67 -3.44
C THR A 263 -1.65 -38.21 -4.42
N LYS A 264 -2.59 -37.40 -4.90
CA LYS A 264 -3.52 -37.81 -5.97
C LYS A 264 -2.89 -37.74 -7.37
N HIS A 265 -1.72 -37.12 -7.48
CA HIS A 265 -1.01 -36.86 -8.73
C HIS A 265 0.34 -37.61 -8.81
N CYS A 266 0.68 -38.42 -7.81
CA CYS A 266 1.88 -39.27 -7.80
C CYS A 266 1.70 -40.50 -6.91
N ASP A 267 2.50 -41.53 -7.12
CA ASP A 267 2.47 -42.78 -6.33
C ASP A 267 3.16 -42.68 -4.96
N TYR A 268 3.48 -41.46 -4.51
CA TYR A 268 4.15 -41.22 -3.23
C TYR A 268 3.19 -40.95 -2.07
N SER A 269 3.53 -41.47 -0.89
CA SER A 269 2.76 -41.21 0.33
C SER A 269 2.93 -39.76 0.82
N LEU A 270 1.96 -39.32 1.63
CA LEU A 270 1.99 -37.99 2.25
C LEU A 270 3.24 -37.83 3.14
N GLU A 271 3.63 -38.87 3.86
CA GLU A 271 4.82 -38.90 4.72
C GLU A 271 6.09 -38.67 3.90
N TYR A 272 6.17 -39.32 2.74
CA TYR A 272 7.32 -39.21 1.83
C TYR A 272 7.41 -37.80 1.23
N LEU A 273 6.31 -37.28 0.68
CA LEU A 273 6.28 -35.91 0.17
C LEU A 273 6.60 -34.87 1.27
N SER A 274 6.14 -35.11 2.49
CA SER A 274 6.44 -34.25 3.64
C SER A 274 7.92 -34.31 4.05
N PHE A 275 8.57 -35.46 3.90
CA PHE A 275 10.01 -35.59 4.10
C PHE A 275 10.79 -34.84 3.01
N LEU A 276 10.42 -34.97 1.74
CA LEU A 276 11.08 -34.26 0.64
C LEU A 276 10.92 -32.74 0.75
N ALA A 277 9.74 -32.25 1.13
CA ALA A 277 9.51 -30.83 1.37
C ALA A 277 10.38 -30.29 2.52
N ARG A 278 10.50 -31.03 3.63
CA ARG A 278 11.33 -30.65 4.78
C ARG A 278 12.83 -30.67 4.47
N THR A 279 13.27 -31.62 3.65
CA THR A 279 14.68 -31.77 3.26
C THR A 279 15.07 -30.92 2.05
N GLY A 280 14.12 -30.17 1.48
CA GLY A 280 14.34 -29.30 0.33
C GLY A 280 14.48 -30.02 -1.01
N LYS A 281 14.23 -31.33 -1.07
CA LYS A 281 14.28 -32.14 -2.30
C LYS A 281 13.05 -31.99 -3.19
N LEU A 282 11.95 -31.49 -2.62
CA LEU A 282 10.73 -31.13 -3.35
C LEU A 282 10.49 -29.63 -3.21
N SER A 283 10.28 -28.94 -4.33
CA SER A 283 9.96 -27.51 -4.33
C SER A 283 8.59 -27.27 -3.69
N ALA A 284 8.61 -26.93 -2.40
CA ALA A 284 7.41 -26.72 -1.59
C ALA A 284 7.58 -25.48 -0.70
N VAL A 285 6.46 -24.82 -0.39
CA VAL A 285 6.40 -23.65 0.47
C VAL A 285 5.46 -23.90 1.63
N LYS A 286 5.80 -23.36 2.80
CA LYS A 286 4.98 -23.51 4.01
C LYS A 286 4.02 -22.34 4.14
N PHE A 287 2.73 -22.60 4.01
CA PHE A 287 1.66 -21.64 4.30
C PHE A 287 1.04 -21.98 5.67
N ASN A 288 1.12 -21.06 6.61
CA ASN A 288 0.76 -21.28 8.02
C ASN A 288 1.50 -22.50 8.62
N ARG A 289 0.79 -23.62 8.85
CA ARG A 289 1.33 -24.88 9.39
C ARG A 289 1.48 -25.99 8.33
N ASN A 290 1.04 -25.76 7.11
CA ASN A 290 0.94 -26.79 6.06
C ASN A 290 1.98 -26.56 4.97
N TRP A 291 2.61 -27.65 4.52
CA TRP A 291 3.43 -27.66 3.32
C TRP A 291 2.53 -27.71 2.09
N MET A 292 2.84 -26.87 1.11
CA MET A 292 2.14 -26.78 -0.17
C MET A 292 3.17 -26.91 -1.30
N THR A 293 2.82 -27.66 -2.34
CA THR A 293 3.67 -27.89 -3.52
C THR A 293 2.88 -27.57 -4.79
N THR A 294 3.50 -27.62 -5.96
CA THR A 294 2.77 -27.56 -7.24
C THR A 294 2.79 -28.93 -7.91
N ILE A 295 1.83 -29.18 -8.81
CA ILE A 295 1.84 -30.41 -9.64
C ILE A 295 3.15 -30.49 -10.43
N SER A 296 3.64 -29.37 -10.99
CA SER A 296 4.96 -29.31 -11.65
C SER A 296 6.10 -29.71 -10.75
N ALA A 297 6.15 -29.26 -9.51
CA ALA A 297 7.25 -29.58 -8.61
C ALA A 297 7.32 -31.08 -8.33
N VAL A 298 6.16 -31.74 -8.27
CA VAL A 298 6.06 -33.19 -8.14
C VAL A 298 6.48 -33.90 -9.43
N GLU A 299 6.01 -33.43 -10.59
CA GLU A 299 6.38 -33.97 -11.92
C GLU A 299 7.89 -33.84 -12.17
N THR A 300 8.47 -32.65 -11.95
CA THR A 300 9.92 -32.41 -12.07
C THR A 300 10.71 -33.32 -11.14
N TYR A 301 10.28 -33.49 -9.90
CA TYR A 301 10.94 -34.41 -8.98
C TYR A 301 10.89 -35.87 -9.49
N ILE A 302 9.76 -36.31 -10.06
CA ILE A 302 9.62 -37.64 -10.66
C ILE A 302 10.54 -37.81 -11.87
N GLU A 303 10.66 -36.78 -12.72
CA GLU A 303 11.55 -36.79 -13.87
C GLU A 303 13.02 -36.86 -13.47
N GLU A 304 13.42 -36.15 -12.40
CA GLU A 304 14.79 -36.15 -11.88
C GLU A 304 15.23 -37.52 -11.34
N ILE A 305 14.31 -38.28 -10.73
CA ILE A 305 14.60 -39.60 -10.15
C ILE A 305 14.38 -40.76 -11.11
N ASN A 306 13.63 -40.57 -12.21
CA ASN A 306 13.38 -41.57 -13.25
C ASN A 306 13.70 -41.03 -14.67
N PRO A 307 14.98 -40.85 -15.03
CA PRO A 307 15.39 -40.23 -16.30
C PRO A 307 15.14 -41.06 -17.58
N LYS A 308 14.27 -42.10 -17.54
CA LYS A 308 13.96 -42.95 -18.71
C LYS A 308 12.46 -43.24 -18.87
N LYS A 309 11.75 -42.29 -19.47
CA LYS A 309 10.60 -42.51 -20.39
C LYS A 309 10.52 -41.33 -21.36
N LYS A 310 11.42 -41.32 -22.34
CA LYS A 310 11.21 -40.67 -23.64
C LYS A 310 10.94 -41.76 -24.65
#